data_AF-A0A2M6ZSM4-F1
#
_entry.id   AF-A0A2M6ZSM4-F1
#
_cell.length_a   1.000
_cell.length_b   1.000
_cell.length_c   1.000
_cell.angle_alpha   90.00
_cell.angle_beta   90.00
_cell.angle_gamma   90.00
#
_symmetry.space_group_name_H-M   'P 1'
#
loop_
_entity.id
_entity.type
_entity.pdbx_description
1 polymer ?
#
loop_
_entity_poly.entity_id
_entity_poly.type
_entity_poly.pdbx_seq_one_letter_code
_entity_poly.pdbx_strand_id
1 'polypeptide(L)'
;IHAIEENTVEAAISALEYALHQMPKTDHRHRIEHCSECPPHLLRRLKETQATVVTQPAFLYYGGERYLLEVAPSKLPWLYRIGSFWDSGIRVVGSSDGPVISLNP
;
A
#
# COMPACT_ATOMS: atom_id res chain seq x y z
N ILE A 1 -1.60 -3.25 -8.98
CA ILE A 1 -2.50 -4.28 -8.42
C ILE A 1 -3.27 -3.63 -7.29
N HIS A 2 -4.60 -3.67 -7.31
CA HIS A 2 -5.42 -3.15 -6.22
C HIS A 2 -5.33 -4.10 -5.02
N ALA A 3 -4.88 -3.61 -3.86
CA ALA A 3 -4.75 -4.41 -2.65
C ALA A 3 -4.92 -3.55 -1.39
N ILE A 4 -5.92 -3.89 -0.57
CA ILE A 4 -6.32 -3.12 0.61
C ILE A 4 -5.98 -3.91 1.87
N GLU A 5 -6.52 -5.10 2.00
CA GLU A 5 -6.37 -5.96 3.18
C GLU A 5 -5.05 -6.73 3.16
N GLU A 6 -4.57 -7.15 4.33
CA GLU A 6 -3.28 -7.84 4.52
C GLU A 6 -3.06 -9.01 3.55
N ASN A 7 -4.06 -9.89 3.40
CA ASN A 7 -4.02 -11.04 2.48
C ASN A 7 -3.91 -10.62 1.01
N THR A 8 -4.59 -9.54 0.60
CA THR A 8 -4.53 -9.02 -0.78
C THR A 8 -3.21 -8.32 -1.04
N VAL A 9 -2.66 -7.63 -0.05
CA VAL A 9 -1.32 -7.01 -0.12
C VAL A 9 -0.26 -8.09 -0.24
N GLU A 10 -0.38 -9.17 0.53
CA GLU A 10 0.51 -10.33 0.43
C GLU A 10 0.41 -11.01 -0.93
N ALA A 11 -0.81 -11.22 -1.45
CA ALA A 11 -1.01 -11.81 -2.76
C ALA A 11 -0.41 -10.94 -3.88
N ALA A 12 -0.59 -9.63 -3.81
CA ALA A 12 0.00 -8.68 -4.74
C ALA A 12 1.53 -8.73 -4.69
N ILE A 13 2.14 -8.69 -3.50
CA ILE A 13 3.60 -8.80 -3.33
C ILE A 13 4.10 -10.12 -3.91
N SER A 14 3.45 -11.23 -3.59
CA SER A 14 3.82 -12.57 -4.09
C SER A 14 3.76 -12.65 -5.62
N ALA A 15 2.75 -12.03 -6.24
CA ALA A 15 2.63 -11.96 -7.69
C ALA A 15 3.76 -11.14 -8.33
N LEU A 16 4.15 -10.03 -7.70
CA LEU A 16 5.27 -9.19 -8.17
C LEU A 16 6.61 -9.92 -8.00
N GLU A 17 6.86 -10.54 -6.85
CA GLU A 17 8.04 -11.37 -6.58
C GLU A 17 8.16 -12.50 -7.62
N TYR A 18 7.06 -13.21 -7.88
CA TYR A 18 7.02 -14.27 -8.89
C TYR A 18 7.36 -13.73 -10.28
N ALA A 19 6.70 -12.64 -10.71
CA ALA A 19 6.93 -12.05 -12.03
C ALA A 19 8.39 -11.58 -12.21
N LEU A 20 8.96 -10.93 -11.19
CA LEU A 20 10.35 -10.45 -11.21
C LEU A 20 11.36 -11.61 -11.16
N HIS A 21 11.03 -12.72 -10.50
CA HIS A 21 11.85 -13.92 -10.54
C HIS A 21 11.84 -14.58 -11.93
N GLN A 22 10.68 -14.67 -12.58
CA GLN A 22 10.57 -15.26 -13.92
C GLN A 22 11.22 -14.38 -15.00
N MET A 23 11.08 -13.06 -14.87
CA MET A 23 11.62 -12.10 -15.84
C MET A 23 12.16 -10.86 -15.11
N PRO A 24 13.42 -10.90 -14.64
CA PRO A 24 14.03 -9.79 -13.92
C PRO A 24 14.05 -8.52 -14.79
N LYS A 25 13.49 -7.43 -14.25
CA LYS A 25 13.46 -6.13 -14.92
C LYS A 25 13.61 -5.02 -13.88
N THR A 26 14.65 -4.20 -14.01
CA THR A 26 14.99 -3.14 -13.07
C THR A 26 14.08 -1.91 -13.15
N ASP A 27 13.50 -1.63 -14.33
CA ASP A 27 12.51 -0.56 -14.53
C ASP A 27 11.14 -1.15 -14.90
N HIS A 28 10.61 -1.99 -14.02
CA HIS A 28 9.36 -2.72 -14.25
C HIS A 28 8.09 -1.85 -14.06
N ARG A 29 8.22 -0.69 -13.41
CA ARG A 29 7.12 0.27 -13.15
C ARG A 29 5.88 -0.37 -12.49
N HIS A 30 6.06 -1.48 -11.77
CA HIS A 30 4.96 -2.13 -11.06
C HIS A 30 4.49 -1.26 -9.90
N ARG A 31 3.21 -1.38 -9.59
CA ARG A 31 2.57 -0.58 -8.56
C ARG A 31 1.52 -1.37 -7.79
N ILE A 32 1.37 -1.06 -6.51
CA ILE A 32 0.27 -1.52 -5.67
C ILE A 32 -0.60 -0.30 -5.34
N GLU A 33 -1.88 -0.38 -5.64
CA GLU A 33 -2.86 0.65 -5.30
C GLU A 33 -3.37 0.41 -3.87
N HIS A 34 -3.59 1.50 -3.15
CA HIS A 34 -3.96 1.58 -1.73
C HIS A 34 -2.84 1.12 -0.79
N CYS A 35 -2.52 -0.18 -0.81
CA CYS A 35 -1.62 -0.85 0.13
C CYS A 35 -1.97 -0.50 1.58
N SER A 36 -3.26 -0.58 1.91
CA SER A 36 -3.82 -0.03 3.16
C SER A 36 -3.31 -0.78 4.38
N GLU A 37 -3.46 -2.10 4.45
CA GLU A 37 -3.01 -2.93 5.56
C GLU A 37 -1.67 -3.59 5.22
N CYS A 38 -0.55 -2.97 5.63
CA CYS A 38 0.79 -3.48 5.31
C CYS A 38 1.62 -3.76 6.58
N PRO A 39 1.45 -4.92 7.24
CA PRO A 39 2.21 -5.27 8.43
C PRO A 39 3.73 -5.33 8.17
N PRO A 40 4.56 -5.26 9.23
CA PRO A 40 6.03 -5.14 9.09
C PRO A 40 6.70 -6.22 8.23
N HIS A 41 6.16 -7.44 8.20
CA HIS A 41 6.73 -8.52 7.40
C HIS A 41 6.46 -8.33 5.90
N LEU A 42 5.29 -7.81 5.52
CA LEU A 42 4.96 -7.45 4.14
C LEU A 42 5.71 -6.19 3.69
N LEU A 43 5.90 -5.20 4.57
CA LEU A 43 6.71 -4.01 4.26
C LEU A 43 8.12 -4.39 3.81
N ARG A 44 8.77 -5.34 4.51
CA ARG A 44 10.11 -5.83 4.15
C ARG A 44 10.10 -6.48 2.76
N ARG A 45 9.14 -7.35 2.48
CA ARG A 45 9.01 -8.01 1.17
C ARG A 45 8.73 -7.01 0.05
N LEU A 46 7.79 -6.09 0.27
CA LEU A 46 7.42 -5.05 -0.68
C LEU A 46 8.61 -4.19 -1.10
N LYS A 47 9.48 -3.83 -0.13
CA LYS A 47 10.71 -3.08 -0.41
C LYS A 47 11.60 -3.78 -1.45
N GLU A 48 11.77 -5.10 -1.34
CA GLU A 48 12.60 -5.88 -2.26
C GLU A 48 12.04 -5.89 -3.70
N THR A 49 10.72 -5.74 -3.87
CA THR A 49 10.10 -5.69 -5.20
C THR A 49 10.33 -4.37 -5.95
N GLN A 50 10.80 -3.31 -5.26
CA GLN A 50 10.91 -1.94 -5.79
C GLN A 50 9.63 -1.36 -6.41
N ALA A 51 8.47 -1.97 -6.13
CA ALA A 51 7.18 -1.49 -6.61
C ALA A 51 6.82 -0.15 -5.96
N THR A 52 6.11 0.69 -6.72
CA THR A 52 5.58 1.96 -6.21
C THR A 52 4.26 1.72 -5.47
N VAL A 53 4.11 2.32 -4.29
CA VAL A 53 2.83 2.38 -3.58
C VAL A 53 2.09 3.63 -4.01
N VAL A 54 0.87 3.45 -4.52
CA VAL A 54 -0.05 4.55 -4.84
C VAL A 54 -1.17 4.52 -3.81
N THR A 55 -1.24 5.52 -2.93
CA THR A 55 -2.11 5.50 -1.74
C THR A 55 -2.94 6.78 -1.63
N GLN A 56 -4.00 6.75 -0.83
CA GLN A 56 -5.02 7.80 -0.78
C GLN A 56 -5.08 8.42 0.62
N PRO A 57 -4.32 9.50 0.90
CA PRO A 57 -4.33 10.15 2.21
C PRO A 57 -5.73 10.61 2.66
N ALA A 58 -6.59 10.97 1.70
CA ALA A 58 -7.96 11.39 1.98
C ALA A 58 -8.78 10.30 2.70
N PHE A 59 -8.50 9.01 2.49
CA PHE A 59 -9.17 7.94 3.23
C PHE A 59 -8.88 8.00 4.73
N LEU A 60 -7.67 8.37 5.14
CA LEU A 60 -7.38 8.62 6.55
C LEU A 60 -8.08 9.88 7.05
N TYR A 61 -8.07 10.97 6.29
CA TYR A 61 -8.67 12.24 6.70
C TYR A 61 -10.17 12.13 6.95
N TYR A 62 -10.93 11.58 5.98
CA TYR A 62 -12.38 11.48 6.09
C TYR A 62 -12.85 10.19 6.79
N GLY A 63 -12.05 9.12 6.73
CA GLY A 63 -12.40 7.80 7.27
C GLY A 63 -11.78 7.48 8.64
N GLY A 64 -10.95 8.36 9.21
CA GLY A 64 -10.17 8.09 10.41
C GLY A 64 -11.00 7.62 11.60
N GLU A 65 -12.09 8.31 11.92
CA GLU A 65 -12.99 7.92 13.03
C GLU A 65 -13.60 6.53 12.81
N ARG A 66 -14.05 6.25 11.58
CA ARG A 66 -14.57 4.93 11.21
C ARG A 66 -13.49 3.86 11.37
N TYR A 67 -12.26 4.12 10.96
CA TYR A 67 -11.17 3.17 11.12
C TYR A 67 -10.84 2.89 12.59
N LEU A 68 -10.86 3.91 13.45
CA LEU A 68 -10.66 3.71 14.89
C LEU A 68 -11.75 2.83 15.54
N LEU A 69 -12.96 2.83 14.98
CA LEU A 69 -14.09 2.03 15.47
C LEU A 69 -14.12 0.61 14.89
N GLU A 70 -13.84 0.46 13.59
CA GLU A 70 -14.10 -0.78 12.85
C GLU A 70 -12.84 -1.63 12.62
N VAL A 71 -11.65 -1.02 12.57
CA VAL A 71 -10.41 -1.75 12.31
C VAL A 71 -9.83 -2.29 13.63
N ALA A 72 -9.44 -3.56 13.62
CA ALA A 72 -8.81 -4.19 14.78
C ALA A 72 -7.63 -3.34 15.30
N PRO A 73 -7.52 -3.06 16.61
CA PRO A 73 -6.47 -2.19 17.15
C PRO A 73 -5.04 -2.64 16.80
N SER A 74 -4.85 -3.95 16.64
CA SER A 74 -3.57 -4.50 16.18
C SER A 74 -3.19 -4.02 14.79
N LYS A 75 -4.14 -3.78 13.88
CA LYS A 75 -3.86 -3.36 12.49
C LYS A 75 -3.63 -1.86 12.32
N LEU A 76 -4.16 -1.03 13.22
CA LEU A 76 -4.07 0.43 13.13
C LEU A 76 -2.64 0.98 12.92
N PRO A 77 -1.58 0.46 13.59
CA PRO A 77 -0.22 0.97 13.40
C PRO A 77 0.34 0.78 11.99
N TRP A 78 -0.28 -0.06 11.17
CA TRP A 78 0.12 -0.29 9.79
C TRP A 78 -0.99 -0.06 8.76
N LEU A 79 -2.09 0.58 9.17
CA LEU A 79 -3.14 1.05 8.27
C LEU A 79 -2.70 2.37 7.61
N TYR A 80 -2.62 2.40 6.28
CA TYR A 80 -2.14 3.53 5.48
C TYR A 80 -0.83 4.13 6.01
N ARG A 81 0.17 3.27 6.25
CA ARG A 81 1.46 3.62 6.88
C ARG A 81 2.43 4.43 6.00
N ILE A 82 1.95 5.53 5.41
CA ILE A 82 2.65 6.37 4.43
C ILE A 82 4.07 6.73 4.90
N GLY A 83 4.23 7.17 6.14
CA GLY A 83 5.55 7.50 6.72
C GLY A 83 6.51 6.31 6.72
N SER A 84 6.05 5.13 7.14
CA SER A 84 6.89 3.92 7.12
C SER A 84 7.31 3.49 5.71
N PHE A 85 6.45 3.67 4.71
CA PHE A 85 6.81 3.38 3.32
C PHE A 85 7.94 4.30 2.87
N TRP A 86 7.78 5.61 3.12
CA TRP A 86 8.78 6.62 2.80
C TRP A 86 10.12 6.35 3.49
N ASP A 87 10.10 6.13 4.80
CA ASP A 87 11.30 5.85 5.61
C ASP A 87 12.01 4.56 5.20
N SER A 88 11.28 3.59 4.63
CA SER A 88 11.84 2.33 4.14
C SER A 88 12.46 2.44 2.74
N GLY A 89 12.35 3.61 2.10
CA GLY A 89 12.82 3.85 0.72
C GLY A 89 11.85 3.36 -0.37
N ILE A 90 10.60 3.03 -0.01
CA ILE A 90 9.57 2.68 -1.00
C ILE A 90 9.07 3.98 -1.64
N ARG A 91 8.98 4.00 -2.98
CA ARG A 91 8.38 5.14 -3.68
C ARG A 91 6.88 5.19 -3.37
N VAL A 92 6.42 6.30 -2.80
CA VAL A 92 5.01 6.55 -2.50
C VAL A 92 4.47 7.68 -3.37
N VAL A 93 3.27 7.51 -3.89
CA VAL A 93 2.54 8.52 -4.66
C VAL A 93 1.14 8.68 -4.05
N GLY A 94 0.70 9.93 -3.86
CA GLY A 94 -0.66 10.23 -3.45
C GLY A 94 -1.62 10.23 -4.64
N SER A 95 -2.81 9.66 -4.47
CA SER A 95 -3.93 9.79 -5.40
C SER A 95 -5.24 9.99 -4.64
N SER A 96 -6.28 10.43 -5.34
CA SER A 96 -7.62 10.62 -4.76
C SER A 96 -8.55 9.43 -4.92
N ASP A 97 -8.24 8.47 -5.80
CA ASP A 97 -9.21 7.41 -6.19
C ASP A 97 -10.60 7.99 -6.58
N GLY A 98 -10.61 9.18 -7.21
CA GLY A 98 -11.85 9.82 -7.60
C GLY A 98 -12.66 8.97 -8.59
N PRO A 99 -14.00 8.92 -8.47
CA PRO A 99 -14.84 9.76 -7.61
C PRO A 99 -15.15 9.18 -6.21
N VAL A 100 -14.42 8.15 -5.75
CA VAL A 100 -14.71 7.47 -4.46
C VAL A 100 -14.53 8.42 -3.27
N ILE A 101 -13.52 9.28 -3.32
CA ILE A 101 -13.32 10.35 -2.34
C ILE A 101 -12.95 11.67 -3.05
N SER A 102 -12.95 12.76 -2.30
CA SER A 102 -12.73 14.12 -2.81
C SER A 102 -11.52 14.18 -3.74
N LEU A 103 -11.72 14.80 -4.92
CA LEU A 103 -10.67 15.08 -5.89
C LEU A 103 -9.74 16.24 -5.47
N ASN A 104 -10.08 16.94 -4.39
CA ASN A 104 -9.32 18.10 -3.92
C ASN A 104 -8.00 17.64 -3.25
N PRO A 105 -6.82 18.02 -3.80
CA PRO A 105 -5.52 17.63 -3.27
C PRO A 105 -5.20 18.30 -1.92
#